data_AF-A0A261GHT2-F1
#
_entry.id   AF-A0A261GHT2-F1
#
_cell.length_a   1.000
_cell.length_b   1.000
_cell.length_c   1.000
_cell.angle_alpha   90.00
_cell.angle_beta   90.00
_cell.angle_gamma   90.00
#
_symmetry.space_group_name_H-M   'P 1'
#
loop_
_entity.id
_entity.type
_entity.pdbx_description
1 polymer ?
#
loop_
_entity_poly.entity_id
_entity_poly.type
_entity_poly.pdbx_seq_one_letter_code
_entity_poly.pdbx_strand_id
1 'polypeptide(L)'
;MGHSFTTFKEKHIRSKDSKVEVWLFLIVEKAKYLMDQEPWLKEAIAHWQEQAELSINGCIKPDFDTYLVSEHHVEIMIGICTSIQNDLNRFGKYIPKEYLNNLCGYQPPYEIKQDNDSEQYLSYGQKLLDLLSGNQVVECENV
;
A
#
# COMPACT_ATOMS: atom_id res chain seq x y z
N MET A 1 11.00 -11.46 6.84
CA MET A 1 10.65 -10.18 6.20
C MET A 1 11.09 -9.06 7.12
N GLY A 2 11.65 -7.99 6.55
CA GLY A 2 12.10 -6.83 7.29
C GLY A 2 10.95 -5.88 7.63
N HIS A 3 11.33 -4.65 7.95
CA HIS A 3 10.40 -3.55 8.11
C HIS A 3 10.82 -2.41 7.20
N SER A 4 9.83 -1.77 6.58
CA SER A 4 10.01 -0.62 5.73
C SER A 4 9.30 0.59 6.33
N PHE A 5 9.75 1.77 5.91
CA PHE A 5 9.17 3.04 6.31
C PHE A 5 8.37 3.62 5.16
N THR A 6 7.11 3.94 5.43
CA THR A 6 6.27 4.72 4.52
C THR A 6 6.24 6.16 5.01
N THR A 7 6.78 7.08 4.21
CA THR A 7 6.95 8.50 4.59
C THR A 7 6.02 9.41 3.80
N PHE A 8 5.52 10.46 4.46
CA PHE A 8 4.83 11.57 3.81
C PHE A 8 4.87 12.80 4.73
N LYS A 9 5.25 13.97 4.20
CA LYS A 9 5.37 15.25 4.93
C LYS A 9 6.11 15.11 6.27
N GLU A 10 7.30 14.50 6.21
CA GLU A 10 8.19 14.26 7.36
C GLU A 10 7.65 13.30 8.43
N LYS A 11 6.45 12.73 8.24
CA LYS A 11 5.86 11.71 9.10
C LYS A 11 6.08 10.33 8.50
N HIS A 12 6.09 9.30 9.33
CA HIS A 12 6.34 7.93 8.88
C HIS A 12 5.56 6.85 9.62
N ILE A 13 5.31 5.76 8.88
CA ILE A 13 4.78 4.50 9.38
C ILE A 13 5.88 3.46 9.24
N ARG A 14 6.23 2.78 10.33
CA ARG A 14 7.09 1.60 10.30
C ARG A 14 6.22 0.34 10.26
N SER A 15 6.34 -0.48 9.23
CA SER A 15 5.52 -1.68 9.05
C SER A 15 6.32 -2.83 8.45
N LYS A 16 5.82 -4.06 8.60
CA LYS A 16 6.41 -5.24 7.94
C LYS A 16 6.36 -5.08 6.43
N ASP A 17 7.44 -5.48 5.75
CA ASP A 17 7.57 -5.31 4.28
C ASP A 17 6.38 -5.92 3.54
N SER A 18 5.90 -7.09 3.95
CA SER A 18 4.74 -7.74 3.31
C SER A 18 3.45 -6.94 3.39
N LYS A 19 3.25 -6.14 4.44
CA LYS A 19 2.07 -5.27 4.55
C LYS A 19 2.20 -4.10 3.56
N VAL A 20 3.37 -3.47 3.51
CA VAL A 20 3.65 -2.34 2.62
C VAL A 20 3.57 -2.77 1.15
N GLU A 21 4.17 -3.91 0.82
CA GLU A 21 4.16 -4.51 -0.51
C GLU A 21 2.74 -4.76 -1.02
N VAL A 22 1.93 -5.50 -0.25
CA VAL A 22 0.54 -5.81 -0.63
C VAL A 22 -0.24 -4.52 -0.85
N TRP A 23 -0.04 -3.51 -0.01
CA TRP A 23 -0.69 -2.22 -0.17
C TRP A 23 -0.24 -1.47 -1.43
N LEU A 24 1.04 -1.50 -1.79
CA LEU A 24 1.51 -0.90 -3.04
C LEU A 24 0.92 -1.59 -4.27
N PHE A 25 0.85 -2.91 -4.30
CA PHE A 25 0.17 -3.62 -5.39
C PHE A 25 -1.31 -3.23 -5.50
N LEU A 26 -2.03 -3.13 -4.36
CA LEU A 26 -3.43 -2.68 -4.34
C LEU A 26 -3.59 -1.23 -4.83
N ILE A 27 -2.68 -0.33 -4.42
CA ILE A 27 -2.64 1.06 -4.89
C ILE A 27 -2.44 1.09 -6.41
N VAL A 28 -1.45 0.35 -6.93
CA VAL A 28 -1.18 0.27 -8.37
C VAL A 28 -2.39 -0.24 -9.14
N GLU A 29 -2.99 -1.35 -8.70
CA GLU A 29 -4.20 -1.92 -9.31
C GLU A 29 -5.34 -0.90 -9.39
N LYS A 30 -5.60 -0.15 -8.31
CA LYS A 30 -6.65 0.87 -8.27
C LYS A 30 -6.31 2.11 -9.07
N ALA A 31 -5.08 2.58 -9.00
CA ALA A 31 -4.61 3.79 -9.67
C ALA A 31 -4.64 3.64 -11.20
N LYS A 32 -4.42 2.43 -11.73
CA LYS A 32 -4.51 2.14 -13.18
C LYS A 32 -5.85 2.57 -13.79
N TYR A 33 -6.96 2.48 -13.04
CA TYR A 33 -8.28 2.89 -13.52
C TYR A 33 -8.47 4.40 -13.63
N LEU A 34 -7.60 5.20 -13.03
CA LEU A 34 -7.65 6.66 -13.04
C LEU A 34 -6.58 7.28 -13.94
N MET A 35 -5.69 6.48 -14.52
CA MET A 35 -4.50 6.95 -15.25
C MET A 35 -4.83 7.88 -16.42
N ASP A 36 -5.95 7.66 -17.12
CA ASP A 36 -6.39 8.50 -18.24
C ASP A 36 -6.86 9.89 -17.79
N GLN A 37 -7.36 10.00 -16.56
CA GLN A 37 -7.88 11.24 -15.97
C GLN A 37 -6.81 11.99 -15.19
N GLU A 38 -5.82 11.27 -14.66
CA GLU A 38 -4.79 11.75 -13.75
C GLU A 38 -3.40 11.38 -14.27
N PRO A 39 -2.85 12.14 -15.24
CA PRO A 39 -1.62 11.75 -15.96
C PRO A 39 -0.39 11.53 -15.06
N TRP A 40 -0.32 12.22 -13.92
CA TRP A 40 0.76 12.06 -12.94
C TRP A 40 0.83 10.64 -12.38
N LEU A 41 -0.30 9.91 -12.34
CA LEU A 41 -0.34 8.53 -11.88
C LEU A 41 0.50 7.59 -12.74
N LYS A 42 0.78 7.93 -14.01
CA LYS A 42 1.56 7.07 -14.89
C LYS A 42 2.96 6.81 -14.33
N GLU A 43 3.65 7.87 -13.92
CA GLU A 43 5.00 7.77 -13.34
C GLU A 43 4.95 7.21 -11.91
N ALA A 44 3.96 7.64 -11.12
CA ALA A 44 3.77 7.14 -9.76
C ALA A 44 3.50 5.63 -9.72
N ILE A 45 2.64 5.12 -10.59
CA ILE A 45 2.33 3.69 -10.72
C ILE A 45 3.57 2.88 -11.08
N ALA A 46 4.37 3.36 -12.03
CA ALA A 46 5.59 2.66 -12.43
C ALA A 46 6.56 2.52 -11.25
N HIS A 47 6.77 3.61 -10.50
CA HIS A 47 7.61 3.59 -9.30
C HIS A 47 7.04 2.69 -8.20
N TRP A 48 5.75 2.84 -7.86
CA TRP A 48 5.13 2.02 -6.82
C TRP A 48 5.11 0.53 -7.16
N GLN A 49 4.94 0.19 -8.44
CA GLN A 49 5.05 -1.20 -8.91
C GLN A 49 6.48 -1.73 -8.71
N GLU A 50 7.50 -0.97 -9.12
CA GLU A 50 8.90 -1.34 -8.90
C GLU A 50 9.21 -1.53 -7.40
N GLN A 51 8.76 -0.60 -6.56
CA GLN A 51 8.95 -0.67 -5.10
C GLN A 51 8.24 -1.87 -4.46
N ALA A 52 7.07 -2.27 -4.96
CA ALA A 52 6.39 -3.47 -4.50
C ALA A 52 7.18 -4.73 -4.86
N GLU A 53 7.75 -4.79 -6.06
CA GLU A 53 8.53 -5.94 -6.54
C GLU A 53 9.90 -6.08 -5.84
N LEU A 54 10.44 -4.99 -5.28
CA LEU A 54 11.74 -4.95 -4.58
C LEU A 54 11.71 -5.51 -3.14
N SER A 55 10.54 -5.91 -2.61
CA SER A 55 10.35 -6.29 -1.20
C SER A 55 11.27 -7.41 -0.69
N ILE A 56 11.73 -8.30 -1.59
CA ILE A 56 12.65 -9.39 -1.27
C ILE A 56 14.00 -8.87 -0.72
N ASN A 57 14.38 -7.64 -1.04
CA ASN A 57 15.64 -7.00 -0.64
C ASN A 57 15.49 -5.99 0.53
N GLY A 58 14.28 -5.80 1.07
CA GLY A 58 14.05 -5.15 2.37
C GLY A 58 14.21 -3.63 2.43
N CYS A 59 13.83 -2.88 1.39
CA CYS A 59 13.89 -1.41 1.42
C CYS A 59 12.79 -0.75 0.57
N ILE A 60 11.52 -1.01 0.89
CA ILE A 60 10.39 -0.43 0.14
C ILE A 60 10.29 1.06 0.47
N LYS A 61 10.37 1.92 -0.55
CA LYS A 61 10.26 3.38 -0.43
C LYS A 61 9.23 3.92 -1.42
N PRO A 62 7.96 4.05 -1.02
CA PRO A 62 6.91 4.55 -1.90
C PRO A 62 7.12 5.99 -2.41
N ASP A 63 7.95 6.77 -1.72
CA ASP A 63 8.26 8.17 -2.03
C ASP A 63 7.03 9.03 -2.32
N PHE A 64 6.02 8.95 -1.43
CA PHE A 64 4.76 9.66 -1.63
C PHE A 64 4.93 11.19 -1.74
N ASP A 65 5.92 11.78 -1.05
CA ASP A 65 6.23 13.21 -1.18
C ASP A 65 6.61 13.64 -2.60
N THR A 66 7.16 12.72 -3.41
CA THR A 66 7.53 12.99 -4.81
C THR A 66 6.31 13.10 -5.71
N TYR A 67 5.25 12.34 -5.45
CA TYR A 67 4.09 12.22 -6.34
C TYR A 67 2.86 12.98 -5.83
N LEU A 68 2.68 13.06 -4.51
CA LEU A 68 1.53 13.72 -3.86
C LEU A 68 1.82 15.21 -3.60
N VAL A 69 2.18 15.92 -4.68
CA VAL A 69 2.69 17.30 -4.64
C VAL A 69 1.60 18.38 -4.47
N SER A 70 0.33 18.01 -4.62
CA SER A 70 -0.81 18.92 -4.49
C SER A 70 -1.92 18.31 -3.63
N GLU A 71 -2.80 19.16 -3.09
CA GLU A 71 -3.97 18.70 -2.32
C GLU A 71 -4.85 17.76 -3.15
N HIS A 72 -5.08 18.07 -4.43
CA HIS A 72 -5.81 17.21 -5.36
C HIS A 72 -5.20 15.81 -5.46
N HIS A 73 -3.87 15.69 -5.57
CA HIS A 73 -3.20 14.37 -5.64
C HIS A 73 -3.39 13.59 -4.34
N VAL A 74 -3.32 14.28 -3.18
CA VAL A 74 -3.55 13.67 -1.87
C VAL A 74 -5.00 13.19 -1.75
N GLU A 75 -5.98 13.97 -2.20
CA GLU A 75 -7.39 13.59 -2.19
C GLU A 75 -7.66 12.34 -3.04
N ILE A 76 -7.06 12.25 -4.23
CA ILE A 76 -7.13 11.05 -5.08
C ILE A 76 -6.55 9.84 -4.36
N MET A 77 -5.36 10.00 -3.74
CA MET A 77 -4.70 8.93 -3.03
C MET A 77 -5.53 8.44 -1.82
N ILE A 78 -6.12 9.35 -1.06
CA ILE A 78 -7.05 9.03 0.02
C ILE A 78 -8.27 8.27 -0.51
N GLY A 79 -8.83 8.69 -1.65
CA GLY A 79 -9.91 8.00 -2.34
C GLY A 79 -9.55 6.56 -2.73
N ILE A 80 -8.35 6.37 -3.29
CA ILE A 80 -7.81 5.03 -3.60
C ILE A 80 -7.68 4.19 -2.33
N CYS A 81 -7.01 4.69 -1.29
CA CYS A 81 -6.81 3.97 -0.03
C CYS A 81 -8.14 3.60 0.65
N THR A 82 -9.12 4.49 0.62
CA THR A 82 -10.47 4.25 1.16
C THR A 82 -11.20 3.16 0.38
N SER A 83 -11.11 3.19 -0.96
CA SER A 83 -11.66 2.15 -1.83
C SER A 83 -11.03 0.78 -1.54
N ILE A 84 -9.71 0.72 -1.36
CA ILE A 84 -8.99 -0.51 -1.00
C ILE A 84 -9.46 -1.02 0.36
N GLN A 85 -9.56 -0.16 1.38
CA GLN A 85 -10.06 -0.56 2.70
C GLN A 85 -11.47 -1.17 2.62
N ASN A 86 -12.36 -0.58 1.82
CA ASN A 86 -13.70 -1.12 1.62
C ASN A 86 -13.67 -2.50 0.96
N ASP A 87 -12.81 -2.73 -0.03
CA ASP A 87 -12.65 -4.02 -0.67
C ASP A 87 -12.03 -5.07 0.26
N LEU A 88 -11.01 -4.70 1.04
CA LEU A 88 -10.40 -5.57 2.03
C LEU A 88 -11.40 -5.99 3.12
N ASN A 89 -12.23 -5.05 3.59
CA ASN A 89 -13.29 -5.35 4.56
C ASN A 89 -14.33 -6.34 4.04
N ARG A 90 -14.57 -6.41 2.72
CA ARG A 90 -15.54 -7.35 2.12
C ARG A 90 -15.10 -8.81 2.19
N PHE A 91 -13.80 -9.09 2.32
CA PHE A 91 -13.33 -10.46 2.58
C PHE A 91 -13.70 -10.96 3.99
N GLY A 92 -14.04 -10.06 4.91
CA GLY A 92 -14.30 -10.39 6.32
C GLY A 92 -13.00 -10.68 7.05
N LYS A 93 -12.97 -11.76 7.86
CA LYS A 93 -11.83 -12.06 8.75
C LYS A 93 -10.55 -12.47 8.01
N TYR A 94 -10.69 -13.13 6.87
CA TYR A 94 -9.54 -13.72 6.16
C TYR A 94 -9.54 -13.32 4.69
N ILE A 95 -8.38 -12.88 4.20
CA ILE A 95 -8.12 -12.69 2.79
C ILE A 95 -7.61 -14.02 2.20
N PRO A 96 -8.24 -14.55 1.15
CA PRO A 96 -7.82 -15.78 0.51
C PRO A 96 -6.37 -15.70 0.03
N LYS A 97 -5.60 -16.76 0.28
CA LYS A 97 -4.22 -16.86 -0.21
C LYS A 97 -4.13 -16.78 -1.74
N GLU A 98 -5.11 -17.32 -2.48
CA GLU A 98 -5.09 -17.26 -3.95
C GLU A 98 -5.18 -15.82 -4.43
N TYR A 99 -5.98 -15.00 -3.76
CA TYR A 99 -6.09 -13.58 -4.09
C TYR A 99 -4.75 -12.87 -3.89
N LEU A 100 -4.09 -13.07 -2.74
CA LEU A 100 -2.80 -12.43 -2.45
C LEU A 100 -1.68 -12.93 -3.35
N ASN A 101 -1.62 -14.25 -3.63
CA ASN A 101 -0.63 -14.80 -4.55
C ASN A 101 -0.81 -14.27 -5.97
N ASN A 102 -2.06 -14.11 -6.43
CA ASN A 102 -2.34 -13.53 -7.75
C ASN A 102 -2.00 -12.04 -7.80
N LEU A 103 -2.36 -11.28 -6.77
CA LEU A 103 -2.09 -9.85 -6.65
C LEU A 103 -0.58 -9.56 -6.69
N CYS A 104 0.21 -10.28 -5.88
CA CYS A 104 1.64 -10.06 -5.74
C CYS A 104 2.48 -10.87 -6.74
N GLY A 105 1.85 -11.70 -7.58
CA GLY A 105 2.54 -12.59 -8.50
C GLY A 105 3.40 -13.66 -7.80
N TYR A 106 3.11 -14.00 -6.54
CA TYR A 106 3.90 -14.98 -5.80
C TYR A 106 3.78 -16.38 -6.41
N GLN A 107 4.92 -17.06 -6.49
CA GLN A 107 5.06 -18.41 -7.03
C GLN A 107 5.87 -19.27 -6.06
N PRO A 108 5.77 -20.61 -6.14
CA PRO A 108 6.64 -21.51 -5.39
C PRO A 108 8.14 -21.15 -5.54
N PRO A 109 8.94 -21.19 -4.47
CA PRO A 109 8.61 -21.57 -3.08
C PRO A 109 8.12 -20.40 -2.19
N TYR A 110 7.90 -19.21 -2.74
CA TYR A 110 7.61 -17.98 -2.00
C TYR A 110 6.11 -17.69 -1.84
N GLU A 111 5.24 -18.57 -2.33
CA GLU A 111 3.79 -18.45 -2.23
C GLU A 111 3.28 -18.41 -0.77
N ILE A 112 2.20 -17.66 -0.58
CA ILE A 112 1.41 -17.67 0.64
C ILE A 112 0.64 -19.00 0.70
N LYS A 113 0.84 -19.75 1.79
CA LYS A 113 0.30 -21.11 1.95
C LYS A 113 -1.07 -21.17 2.61
N GLN A 114 -1.46 -20.12 3.33
CA GLN A 114 -2.67 -20.04 4.13
C GLN A 114 -3.32 -18.68 3.99
N ASP A 115 -4.62 -18.61 4.21
CA ASP A 115 -5.34 -17.34 4.22
C ASP A 115 -4.79 -16.45 5.32
N ASN A 116 -4.73 -15.16 5.01
CA ASN A 116 -4.13 -14.16 5.88
C ASN A 116 -5.22 -13.39 6.62
N ASP A 117 -4.98 -13.08 7.89
CA ASP A 117 -5.91 -12.24 8.66
C ASP A 117 -6.01 -10.85 8.01
N SER A 118 -7.24 -10.40 7.72
CA SER A 118 -7.48 -9.11 7.07
C SER A 118 -7.03 -7.93 7.95
N GLU A 119 -7.08 -8.07 9.28
CA GLU A 119 -6.75 -7.01 10.24
C GLU A 119 -5.31 -6.52 10.06
N GLN A 120 -4.39 -7.42 9.69
CA GLN A 120 -2.99 -7.06 9.48
C GLN A 120 -2.80 -6.07 8.32
N TYR A 121 -3.68 -6.09 7.32
CA TYR A 121 -3.65 -5.16 6.19
C TYR A 121 -4.51 -3.94 6.46
N LEU A 122 -5.69 -4.12 7.05
CA LEU A 122 -6.59 -3.01 7.41
C LEU A 122 -5.92 -2.04 8.39
N SER A 123 -5.18 -2.54 9.38
CA SER A 123 -4.47 -1.70 10.35
C SER A 123 -3.36 -0.85 9.72
N TYR A 124 -2.69 -1.34 8.67
CA TYR A 124 -1.73 -0.53 7.91
C TYR A 124 -2.47 0.50 7.06
N GLY A 125 -3.55 0.11 6.40
CA GLY A 125 -4.41 1.00 5.62
C GLY A 125 -4.95 2.19 6.41
N GLN A 126 -5.36 1.94 7.66
CA GLN A 126 -5.85 3.02 8.53
C GLN A 126 -4.73 4.01 8.85
N LYS A 127 -3.54 3.50 9.20
CA LYS A 127 -2.38 4.37 9.45
C LYS A 127 -1.97 5.15 8.20
N LEU A 128 -2.06 4.53 7.02
CA LEU A 128 -1.79 5.22 5.76
C LEU A 128 -2.79 6.35 5.52
N LEU A 129 -4.09 6.14 5.77
CA LEU A 129 -5.09 7.21 5.71
C LEU A 129 -4.80 8.33 6.72
N ASP A 130 -4.42 7.98 7.96
CA ASP A 130 -4.09 8.96 8.99
C ASP A 130 -2.84 9.78 8.63
N LEU A 131 -1.84 9.13 8.02
CA LEU A 131 -0.63 9.76 7.49
C LEU A 131 -0.99 10.76 6.37
N LEU A 132 -1.75 10.33 5.37
CA LEU A 132 -2.13 11.14 4.21
C LEU A 132 -3.05 12.32 4.59
N SER A 133 -3.95 12.11 5.55
CA SER A 133 -4.87 13.13 6.04
C SER A 133 -4.20 14.12 7.00
N GLY A 134 -2.93 13.93 7.35
CA GLY A 134 -2.20 14.76 8.30
C GLY A 134 -2.60 14.56 9.77
N ASN A 135 -3.47 13.59 10.06
CA ASN A 135 -3.99 13.28 11.40
C ASN A 135 -2.96 12.59 12.30
N GLN A 136 -1.88 12.07 11.72
CA GLN A 136 -0.81 11.45 12.49
C GLN A 136 -0.02 12.50 13.29
N VAL A 137 0.12 12.30 14.61
CA VAL A 137 0.78 13.29 15.51
C VAL A 137 2.31 13.13 15.53
N VAL A 138 2.85 11.89 15.47
CA VAL A 138 4.30 11.52 15.46
C VAL A 138 4.48 10.12 14.79
N GLU A 139 5.71 9.63 14.62
CA GLU A 139 6.09 8.25 14.24
C GLU A 139 5.10 7.19 14.75
N CYS A 140 4.63 6.33 13.84
CA CYS A 140 3.71 5.24 14.16
C CYS A 140 4.31 3.88 13.82
N GLU A 141 4.44 3.01 14.82
CA GLU A 141 4.80 1.60 14.60
C GLU A 141 3.55 0.77 14.28
N ASN A 142 3.63 -0.09 13.25
CA ASN A 142 2.63 -1.08 12.86
C ASN A 142 3.26 -2.49 12.92
N VAL A 143 3.18 -3.10 14.10
CA VAL A 143 3.75 -4.42 14.43
C VAL A 143 2.92 -5.56 13.80
#